data_AF-A0A836W380-F1
#
_entry.id   AF-A0A836W380-F1
#
_cell.length_a   1.000
_cell.length_b   1.000
_cell.length_c   1.000
_cell.angle_alpha   90.00
_cell.angle_beta   90.00
_cell.angle_gamma   90.00
#
_symmetry.space_group_name_H-M   'P 1'
#
loop_
_entity.id
_entity.type
_entity.pdbx_description
1 polymer ?
#
loop_
_entity_poly.entity_id
_entity_poly.type
_entity_poly.pdbx_seq_one_letter_code
_entity_poly.pdbx_strand_id
1 'polypeptide(L)'
;AEMQTGEGKTLTATLPAFLRGLLGKGVHIVTVNDYLARRDATEMGPIYELLGLTVGCIQTPMESDERRDAYSKDITYGTAKEFGFDFLRDRLRLGVSPVGANRRHNGNGRMRGARGDAPVQRGHHFALIDEADSILIDEARTPLIIGLTFPNDAATVSLFRWCQRAISHLEANVDFGYEPHRRSAYLTDAGCRKVLLLAKPALIDSIDTERIYKHVEQALTARYGFVRDRDYVVVHNEVKIVDESTGRIMDGRKWQDGLHQAIEAKEMVPITAESGEAARITVQSYFRQYHYIAGMTGTAVQARREIKKTYGLSVAVIPTHRPCIRKGYPPRIFATMEAKRLAIVEEIEQMLAANRAVLVGTPSVDASEA
;
A
#
# COMPACT_ATOMS: atom_id res chain seq x y z
N ALA A 1 -9.49 -16.91 -17.83
CA ALA A 1 -9.42 -18.36 -18.11
C ALA A 1 -8.92 -19.05 -16.85
N GLU A 2 -9.63 -20.07 -16.37
CA GLU A 2 -9.07 -20.99 -15.38
C GLU A 2 -8.36 -22.12 -16.12
N MET A 3 -7.04 -22.17 -15.98
CA MET A 3 -6.17 -23.18 -16.59
C MET A 3 -5.32 -23.79 -15.48
N GLN A 4 -5.35 -25.12 -15.37
CA GLN A 4 -4.61 -25.82 -14.33
C GLN A 4 -3.10 -25.55 -14.43
N THR A 5 -2.41 -25.61 -13.29
CA THR A 5 -0.95 -25.43 -13.23
C THR A 5 -0.27 -26.44 -14.15
N GLY A 6 0.61 -25.95 -15.05
CA GLY A 6 1.30 -26.77 -16.04
C GLY A 6 0.69 -26.75 -17.44
N GLU A 7 -0.50 -26.16 -17.63
CA GLU A 7 -1.15 -26.03 -18.96
C GLU A 7 -0.54 -24.92 -19.85
N GLY A 8 0.55 -24.28 -19.42
CA GLY A 8 1.25 -23.27 -20.23
C GLY A 8 0.57 -21.89 -20.27
N LYS A 9 0.17 -21.36 -19.10
CA LYS A 9 -0.44 -20.02 -18.97
C LYS A 9 0.42 -18.93 -19.61
N THR A 10 1.72 -18.90 -19.32
CA THR A 10 2.68 -17.93 -19.86
C THR A 10 2.72 -17.92 -21.38
N LEU A 11 2.79 -19.09 -22.03
CA LEU A 11 2.75 -19.18 -23.49
C LEU A 11 1.37 -18.82 -24.05
N THR A 12 0.30 -19.24 -23.40
CA THR A 12 -1.07 -18.93 -23.82
C THR A 12 -1.35 -17.43 -23.81
N ALA A 13 -0.76 -16.68 -22.87
CA ALA A 13 -0.88 -15.23 -22.79
C ALA A 13 -0.35 -14.50 -24.03
N THR A 14 0.59 -15.09 -24.76
CA THR A 14 1.16 -14.48 -25.96
C THR A 14 0.14 -14.24 -27.06
N LEU A 15 -0.85 -15.13 -27.19
CA LEU A 15 -1.86 -15.06 -28.24
C LEU A 15 -2.76 -13.81 -28.12
N PRO A 16 -3.48 -13.57 -27.01
CA PRO A 16 -4.28 -12.36 -26.85
C PRO A 16 -3.42 -11.10 -26.72
N ALA A 17 -2.22 -11.20 -26.13
CA ALA A 17 -1.31 -10.06 -26.02
C ALA A 17 -0.83 -9.59 -27.39
N PHE A 18 -0.42 -10.51 -28.27
CA PHE A 18 -0.05 -10.19 -29.65
C PHE A 18 -1.21 -9.54 -30.40
N LEU A 19 -2.38 -10.18 -30.40
CA LEU A 19 -3.56 -9.67 -31.11
C LEU A 19 -3.94 -8.24 -30.68
N ARG A 20 -3.88 -7.95 -29.37
CA ARG A 20 -4.16 -6.62 -28.84
C ARG A 20 -3.01 -5.64 -29.06
N GLY A 21 -1.77 -6.13 -29.09
CA GLY A 21 -0.56 -5.37 -29.36
C GLY A 21 -0.55 -4.76 -30.77
N LEU A 22 -1.12 -5.45 -31.76
CA LEU A 22 -1.26 -4.95 -33.14
C LEU A 22 -1.99 -3.61 -33.27
N LEU A 23 -2.77 -3.20 -32.27
CA LEU A 23 -3.46 -1.91 -32.25
C LEU A 23 -2.54 -0.74 -31.89
N GLY A 24 -1.30 -0.99 -31.44
CA GLY A 24 -0.33 0.05 -31.05
C GLY A 24 -0.73 0.86 -29.81
N LYS A 25 -1.80 0.46 -29.10
CA LYS A 25 -2.33 1.16 -27.92
C LYS A 25 -1.74 0.67 -26.59
N GLY A 26 -0.84 -0.31 -26.64
CA GLY A 26 -0.20 -0.92 -25.48
C GLY A 26 -1.00 -2.08 -24.88
N VAL A 27 -0.25 -3.06 -24.38
CA VAL A 27 -0.74 -4.21 -23.60
C VAL A 27 0.09 -4.33 -22.35
N HIS A 28 -0.56 -4.38 -21.18
CA HIS A 28 0.12 -4.63 -19.92
C HIS A 28 -0.09 -6.09 -19.51
N ILE A 29 1.01 -6.84 -19.36
CA ILE A 29 1.00 -8.19 -18.82
C ILE A 29 1.45 -8.10 -17.36
N VAL A 30 0.56 -8.48 -16.46
CA VAL A 30 0.74 -8.30 -15.02
C VAL A 30 1.07 -9.63 -14.36
N THR A 31 2.15 -9.68 -13.60
CA THR A 31 2.55 -10.85 -12.81
C THR A 31 2.64 -10.51 -11.32
N VAL A 32 2.82 -11.51 -10.47
CA VAL A 32 2.82 -11.35 -8.99
C VAL A 32 4.13 -10.75 -8.45
N ASN A 33 5.25 -10.83 -9.18
CA ASN A 33 6.53 -10.27 -8.74
C ASN A 33 7.46 -9.91 -9.90
N ASP A 34 8.45 -9.06 -9.61
CA ASP A 34 9.41 -8.53 -10.60
C ASP A 34 10.25 -9.62 -11.26
N TYR A 35 10.55 -10.71 -10.55
CA TYR A 35 11.29 -11.84 -11.12
C TYR A 35 10.51 -12.51 -12.25
N LEU A 36 9.23 -12.83 -12.01
CA LEU A 36 8.36 -13.44 -13.01
C LEU A 36 8.09 -12.48 -14.18
N ALA A 37 7.88 -11.19 -13.91
CA ALA A 37 7.73 -10.18 -14.96
C ALA A 37 8.94 -10.18 -15.90
N ARG A 38 10.16 -10.12 -15.35
CA ARG A 38 11.40 -10.12 -16.14
C ARG A 38 11.62 -11.43 -16.88
N ARG A 39 11.43 -12.57 -16.19
CA ARG A 39 11.58 -13.90 -16.80
C ARG A 39 10.63 -14.04 -17.99
N ASP A 40 9.35 -13.78 -17.80
CA ASP A 40 8.34 -13.98 -18.83
C ASP A 40 8.51 -13.00 -20.00
N ALA A 41 8.92 -11.74 -19.73
CA ALA A 41 9.29 -10.79 -20.77
C ALA A 41 10.49 -11.29 -21.61
N THR A 42 11.48 -11.90 -20.95
CA THR A 42 12.68 -12.43 -21.63
C THR A 42 12.38 -13.70 -22.40
N GLU A 43 11.60 -14.63 -21.84
CA GLU A 43 11.29 -15.91 -22.45
C GLU A 43 10.27 -15.76 -23.60
N MET A 44 9.25 -14.93 -23.44
CA MET A 44 8.21 -14.72 -24.47
C MET A 44 8.56 -13.59 -25.45
N GLY A 45 9.48 -12.70 -25.08
CA GLY A 45 9.96 -11.59 -25.90
C GLY A 45 10.28 -11.97 -27.35
N PRO A 46 11.10 -13.01 -27.60
CA PRO A 46 11.46 -13.45 -28.94
C PRO A 46 10.27 -13.78 -29.85
N ILE A 47 9.15 -14.25 -29.27
CA ILE A 47 7.92 -14.54 -30.04
C ILE A 47 7.32 -13.25 -30.58
N TYR A 48 7.22 -12.23 -29.72
CA TYR A 48 6.66 -10.93 -30.11
C TYR A 48 7.57 -10.19 -31.09
N GLU A 49 8.89 -10.21 -30.84
CA GLU A 49 9.90 -9.56 -31.68
C GLU A 49 9.97 -10.18 -33.08
N LEU A 50 9.88 -11.52 -33.17
CA LEU A 50 9.79 -12.23 -34.45
C LEU A 50 8.58 -11.79 -35.27
N LEU A 51 7.48 -11.43 -34.59
CA LEU A 51 6.25 -10.95 -35.20
C LEU A 51 6.20 -9.42 -35.34
N GLY A 52 7.30 -8.72 -35.07
CA GLY A 52 7.46 -7.29 -35.27
C GLY A 52 6.90 -6.40 -34.16
N LEU A 53 6.55 -6.94 -32.99
CA LEU A 53 6.16 -6.17 -31.82
C LEU A 53 7.35 -5.95 -30.88
N THR A 54 7.32 -4.84 -30.17
CA THR A 54 8.32 -4.48 -29.17
C THR A 54 7.86 -4.83 -27.76
N VAL A 55 8.81 -5.20 -26.90
CA VAL A 55 8.53 -5.65 -25.52
C VAL A 55 9.34 -4.85 -24.51
N GLY A 56 8.68 -4.42 -23.44
CA GLY A 56 9.28 -3.75 -22.29
C GLY A 56 8.97 -4.49 -20.99
N CYS A 57 9.76 -4.23 -19.96
CA CYS A 57 9.50 -4.74 -18.61
C CYS A 57 9.73 -3.62 -17.60
N ILE A 58 8.75 -3.39 -16.73
CA ILE A 58 8.86 -2.47 -15.60
C ILE A 58 9.39 -3.24 -14.40
N GLN A 59 10.40 -2.68 -13.74
CA GLN A 59 11.02 -3.21 -12.54
C GLN A 59 11.17 -2.11 -11.50
N THR A 60 11.18 -2.50 -10.22
CA THR A 60 11.31 -1.57 -9.09
C THR A 60 12.46 -0.55 -9.22
N PRO A 61 13.71 -0.94 -9.54
CA PRO A 61 14.85 -0.01 -9.53
C PRO A 61 14.92 0.92 -10.75
N MET A 62 13.94 0.91 -11.65
CA MET A 62 13.98 1.71 -12.88
C MET A 62 13.65 3.18 -12.66
N GLU A 63 14.40 4.03 -13.34
CA GLU A 63 14.18 5.47 -13.38
C GLU A 63 13.04 5.87 -14.32
N SER A 64 12.57 7.11 -14.22
CA SER A 64 11.40 7.59 -14.98
C SER A 64 11.55 7.48 -16.50
N ASP A 65 12.75 7.69 -17.03
CA ASP A 65 12.99 7.63 -18.48
C ASP A 65 13.03 6.19 -18.99
N GLU A 66 13.60 5.26 -18.23
CA GLU A 66 13.58 3.83 -18.54
C GLU A 66 12.16 3.28 -18.52
N ARG A 67 11.36 3.69 -17.52
CA ARG A 67 9.93 3.33 -17.45
C ARG A 67 9.17 3.86 -18.66
N ARG A 68 9.43 5.11 -19.06
CA ARG A 68 8.80 5.72 -20.24
C ARG A 68 9.13 4.95 -21.52
N ASP A 69 10.38 4.53 -21.70
CA ASP A 69 10.76 3.65 -22.83
C ASP A 69 10.01 2.31 -22.77
N ALA A 70 9.96 1.66 -21.60
CA ALA A 70 9.27 0.39 -21.42
C ALA A 70 7.75 0.48 -21.66
N TYR A 71 7.09 1.57 -21.23
CA TYR A 71 5.67 1.82 -21.51
C TYR A 71 5.42 2.19 -22.97
N SER A 72 6.42 2.68 -23.70
CA SER A 72 6.30 2.99 -25.13
C SER A 72 6.21 1.74 -26.01
N LYS A 73 6.70 0.59 -25.52
CA LYS A 73 6.68 -0.70 -26.22
C LYS A 73 5.26 -1.24 -26.37
N ASP A 74 5.02 -2.03 -27.40
CA ASP A 74 3.70 -2.59 -27.72
C ASP A 74 3.15 -3.46 -26.58
N ILE A 75 4.05 -4.18 -25.91
CA ILE A 75 3.76 -5.04 -24.77
C ILE A 75 4.68 -4.65 -23.62
N THR A 76 4.11 -4.46 -22.43
CA THR A 76 4.85 -4.11 -21.22
C THR A 76 4.53 -5.11 -20.12
N TYR A 77 5.55 -5.83 -19.64
CA TYR A 77 5.44 -6.68 -18.45
C TYR A 77 5.69 -5.86 -17.18
N GLY A 78 5.07 -6.27 -16.07
CA GLY A 78 5.30 -5.64 -14.77
C GLY A 78 4.42 -6.22 -13.68
N THR A 79 4.50 -5.67 -12.47
CA THR A 79 3.65 -6.06 -11.35
C THR A 79 2.50 -5.08 -11.16
N ALA A 80 1.41 -5.53 -10.52
CA ALA A 80 0.28 -4.67 -10.18
C ALA A 80 0.70 -3.45 -9.35
N LYS A 81 1.68 -3.64 -8.45
CA LYS A 81 2.25 -2.59 -7.61
C LYS A 81 2.96 -1.52 -8.45
N GLU A 82 3.86 -1.93 -9.34
CA GLU A 82 4.61 -0.99 -10.17
C GLU A 82 3.69 -0.17 -11.08
N PHE A 83 2.77 -0.84 -11.77
CA PHE A 83 1.77 -0.18 -12.60
C PHE A 83 0.89 0.78 -11.80
N GLY A 84 0.45 0.40 -10.61
CA GLY A 84 -0.37 1.26 -9.76
C GLY A 84 0.39 2.46 -9.19
N PHE A 85 1.66 2.30 -8.79
CA PHE A 85 2.48 3.40 -8.31
C PHE A 85 2.86 4.38 -9.43
N ASP A 86 3.17 3.89 -10.63
CA ASP A 86 3.40 4.76 -11.80
C ASP A 86 2.15 5.59 -12.11
N PHE A 87 0.97 4.99 -12.04
CA PHE A 87 -0.29 5.71 -12.18
C PHE A 87 -0.47 6.82 -11.13
N LEU A 88 -0.21 6.52 -9.86
CA LEU A 88 -0.29 7.51 -8.79
C LEU A 88 0.73 8.65 -8.98
N ARG A 89 1.97 8.33 -9.36
CA ARG A 89 3.02 9.33 -9.66
C ARG A 89 2.61 10.23 -10.83
N ASP A 90 2.07 9.66 -11.90
CA ASP A 90 1.61 10.42 -13.06
C ASP A 90 0.45 11.35 -12.72
N ARG A 91 -0.49 10.92 -11.88
CA ARG A 91 -1.59 11.75 -11.38
C ARG A 91 -1.12 12.93 -10.53
N LEU A 92 -0.14 12.70 -9.66
CA LEU A 92 0.48 13.76 -8.86
C LEU A 92 1.19 14.79 -9.74
N ARG A 93 1.94 14.36 -10.76
CA ARG A 93 2.60 15.25 -11.75
C ARG A 93 1.61 16.10 -12.52
N LEU A 94 0.45 15.53 -12.87
CA LEU A 94 -0.63 16.25 -13.57
C LEU A 94 -1.43 17.19 -12.65
N GLY A 95 -1.13 17.26 -11.35
CA GLY A 95 -1.89 18.04 -10.38
C GLY A 95 -3.30 17.50 -10.13
N VAL A 96 -3.60 16.28 -10.57
CA VAL A 96 -4.90 15.62 -10.41
C VAL A 96 -4.78 14.65 -9.24
N SER A 97 -5.10 15.11 -8.03
CA SER A 97 -5.14 14.22 -6.87
C SER A 97 -6.24 13.16 -7.06
N PRO A 98 -5.93 11.85 -7.04
CA PRO A 98 -6.96 10.83 -7.07
C PRO A 98 -7.56 10.71 -5.67
N VAL A 99 -8.76 11.30 -5.50
CA VAL A 99 -9.71 11.15 -4.39
C VAL A 99 -9.39 11.92 -3.09
N GLY A 100 -10.32 12.78 -2.67
CA GLY A 100 -10.61 13.08 -1.25
C GLY A 100 -9.88 14.24 -0.58
N ALA A 101 -8.80 14.77 -1.16
CA ALA A 101 -8.18 15.98 -0.62
C ALA A 101 -9.01 17.22 -1.02
N ASN A 102 -9.86 17.69 -0.12
CA ASN A 102 -10.45 19.03 -0.17
C ASN A 102 -9.32 20.07 -0.16
N ARG A 103 -8.71 20.35 -1.32
CA ARG A 103 -7.87 21.52 -1.52
C ARG A 103 -8.59 22.47 -2.46
N ARG A 104 -9.35 23.38 -1.87
CA ARG A 104 -9.46 24.74 -2.39
C ARG A 104 -8.05 25.34 -2.31
N HIS A 105 -7.27 25.20 -3.37
CA HIS A 105 -6.06 25.99 -3.55
C HIS A 105 -6.27 26.92 -4.73
N ASN A 106 -6.20 28.21 -4.41
CA ASN A 106 -6.27 29.34 -5.33
C ASN A 106 -5.37 29.10 -6.55
N GLY A 107 -5.90 29.46 -7.71
CA GLY A 107 -5.14 29.50 -8.94
C GLY A 107 -3.94 30.44 -8.81
N ASN A 108 -2.75 29.90 -9.07
CA ASN A 108 -1.62 30.51 -9.77
C ASN A 108 -0.32 29.77 -9.46
N GLY A 109 -0.27 28.49 -9.83
CA GLY A 109 0.92 27.66 -9.69
C GLY A 109 0.95 26.53 -10.70
N ARG A 110 0.77 26.84 -11.99
CA ARG A 110 1.19 25.90 -13.05
C ARG A 110 2.71 25.82 -12.96
N MET A 111 3.22 24.82 -12.23
CA MET A 111 4.61 24.41 -12.35
C MET A 111 4.78 23.94 -13.80
N ARG A 112 5.37 24.81 -14.62
CA ARG A 112 5.63 24.56 -16.03
C ARG A 112 6.83 23.62 -16.07
N GLY A 113 6.56 22.32 -16.12
CA GLY A 113 7.56 21.28 -15.96
C GLY A 113 8.70 21.35 -16.96
N ALA A 114 9.92 21.16 -16.45
CA ALA A 114 11.10 20.85 -17.25
C ALA A 114 10.91 19.52 -18.00
N ARG A 115 11.75 19.22 -19.01
CA ARG A 115 11.61 18.06 -19.93
C ARG A 115 11.53 16.65 -19.28
N GLY A 116 11.61 16.52 -17.95
CA GLY A 116 11.42 15.28 -17.19
C GLY A 116 10.06 15.10 -16.48
N ASP A 117 9.13 16.06 -16.62
CA ASP A 117 7.85 16.08 -15.86
C ASP A 117 6.67 15.35 -16.52
N ALA A 118 6.88 14.71 -17.67
CA ALA A 118 5.79 14.06 -18.40
C ALA A 118 5.37 12.72 -17.74
N PRO A 119 4.09 12.33 -17.82
CA PRO A 119 3.62 11.02 -17.37
C PRO A 119 4.41 9.87 -18.02
N VAL A 120 4.73 8.81 -17.28
CA VAL A 120 5.44 7.64 -17.83
C VAL A 120 4.48 6.68 -18.54
N GLN A 121 3.24 6.58 -18.07
CA GLN A 121 2.22 5.74 -18.69
C GLN A 121 1.56 6.42 -19.89
N ARG A 122 1.15 5.62 -20.87
CA ARG A 122 0.47 6.09 -22.09
C ARG A 122 -1.03 5.78 -22.14
N GLY A 123 -1.61 5.25 -21.06
CA GLY A 123 -3.03 4.93 -20.92
C GLY A 123 -3.30 3.48 -20.50
N HIS A 124 -4.58 3.12 -20.37
CA HIS A 124 -5.04 1.83 -19.85
C HIS A 124 -5.89 1.10 -20.91
N HIS A 125 -5.24 0.53 -21.92
CA HIS A 125 -5.95 -0.11 -23.04
C HIS A 125 -6.33 -1.57 -22.74
N PHE A 126 -5.34 -2.45 -22.56
CA PHE A 126 -5.56 -3.85 -22.25
C PHE A 126 -4.63 -4.33 -21.14
N ALA A 127 -5.19 -4.96 -20.12
CA ALA A 127 -4.44 -5.66 -19.08
C ALA A 127 -4.74 -7.17 -19.13
N LEU A 128 -3.69 -7.98 -19.18
CA LEU A 128 -3.76 -9.43 -19.01
C LEU A 128 -3.03 -9.82 -17.73
N ILE A 129 -3.75 -10.38 -16.78
CA ILE A 129 -3.27 -10.60 -15.42
C ILE A 129 -3.01 -12.09 -15.20
N ASP A 130 -1.75 -12.46 -14.97
CA ASP A 130 -1.37 -13.79 -14.50
C ASP A 130 -1.60 -13.92 -12.99
N GLU A 131 -1.94 -15.14 -12.55
CA GLU A 131 -2.44 -15.43 -11.20
C GLU A 131 -3.49 -14.40 -10.74
N ALA A 132 -4.52 -14.24 -11.59
CA ALA A 132 -5.54 -13.22 -11.44
C ALA A 132 -6.31 -13.27 -10.11
N ASP A 133 -6.45 -14.44 -9.48
CA ASP A 133 -7.03 -14.56 -8.14
C ASP A 133 -6.14 -13.91 -7.08
N SER A 134 -4.85 -14.21 -7.06
CA SER A 134 -3.91 -13.57 -6.13
C SER A 134 -3.89 -12.05 -6.29
N ILE A 135 -3.86 -11.54 -7.52
CA ILE A 135 -3.75 -10.09 -7.75
C ILE A 135 -5.09 -9.37 -7.56
N LEU A 136 -6.19 -9.89 -8.11
CA LEU A 136 -7.47 -9.18 -8.13
C LEU A 136 -8.34 -9.43 -6.89
N ILE A 137 -8.01 -10.42 -6.07
CA ILE A 137 -8.76 -10.77 -4.85
C ILE A 137 -7.88 -10.54 -3.62
N ASP A 138 -6.72 -11.19 -3.54
CA ASP A 138 -5.90 -11.16 -2.31
C ASP A 138 -5.20 -9.80 -2.16
N GLU A 139 -4.47 -9.35 -3.19
CA GLU A 139 -3.79 -8.05 -3.18
C GLU A 139 -4.75 -6.85 -3.27
N ALA A 140 -5.97 -7.06 -3.78
CA ALA A 140 -6.96 -5.99 -3.92
C ALA A 140 -7.42 -5.37 -2.60
N ARG A 141 -7.17 -6.04 -1.47
CA ARG A 141 -7.55 -5.57 -0.13
C ARG A 141 -6.69 -4.44 0.40
N THR A 142 -5.43 -4.36 -0.03
CA THR A 142 -4.48 -3.36 0.46
C THR A 142 -4.34 -2.23 -0.55
N PRO A 143 -4.65 -0.97 -0.19
CA PRO A 143 -4.47 0.15 -1.09
C PRO A 143 -2.97 0.44 -1.33
N LEU A 144 -2.67 0.93 -2.54
CA LEU A 144 -1.39 1.54 -2.86
C LEU A 144 -1.44 3.01 -2.42
N ILE A 145 -0.43 3.43 -1.65
CA ILE A 145 -0.38 4.77 -1.05
C ILE A 145 1.00 5.38 -1.30
N ILE A 146 1.04 6.59 -1.86
CA ILE A 146 2.24 7.42 -1.86
C ILE A 146 2.17 8.32 -0.63
N GLY A 147 3.11 8.15 0.29
CA GLY A 147 3.24 9.05 1.44
C GLY A 147 3.84 10.40 1.04
N LEU A 148 3.46 11.46 1.75
CA LEU A 148 4.18 12.72 1.79
C LEU A 148 4.76 12.88 3.18
N THR A 149 6.06 13.09 3.25
CA THR A 149 6.69 13.65 4.44
C THR A 149 6.72 15.15 4.25
N PHE A 150 5.93 15.88 5.04
CA PHE A 150 6.04 17.33 5.07
C PHE A 150 7.21 17.67 5.98
N PRO A 151 8.33 18.24 5.48
CA PRO A 151 9.38 18.69 6.36
C PRO A 151 8.76 19.68 7.34
N ASN A 152 9.03 19.49 8.63
CA ASN A 152 8.57 20.43 9.63
C ASN A 152 9.25 21.77 9.35
N ASP A 153 8.49 22.75 8.86
CA ASP A 153 8.97 24.11 8.77
C ASP A 153 9.14 24.68 10.20
N ALA A 154 9.96 25.73 10.33
CA ALA A 154 10.22 26.34 11.62
C ALA A 154 8.92 26.82 12.31
N ALA A 155 7.91 27.19 11.52
CA ALA A 155 6.59 27.58 11.99
C ALA A 155 5.85 26.42 12.66
N THR A 156 5.82 25.23 12.06
CA THR A 156 5.16 24.03 12.59
C THR A 156 5.84 23.55 13.88
N VAL A 157 7.17 23.50 13.93
CA VAL A 157 7.91 23.17 15.16
C VAL A 157 7.62 24.19 16.26
N SER A 158 7.61 25.49 15.91
CA SER A 158 7.28 26.57 16.84
C SER A 158 5.85 26.44 17.37
N LEU A 159 4.89 26.07 16.51
CA LEU A 159 3.49 25.88 16.86
C LEU A 159 3.32 24.82 17.95
N PHE A 160 3.81 23.60 17.72
CA PHE A 160 3.72 22.52 18.71
C PHE A 160 4.38 22.89 20.05
N ARG A 161 5.55 23.53 20.02
CA ARG A 161 6.23 24.03 21.23
C ARG A 161 5.49 25.17 21.92
N TRP A 162 4.82 26.03 21.16
CA TRP A 162 4.00 27.11 21.71
C TRP A 162 2.72 26.55 22.34
N CYS A 163 2.03 25.60 21.69
CA CYS A 163 0.86 24.93 22.25
C CYS A 163 1.17 24.28 23.60
N GLN A 164 2.30 23.59 23.74
CA GLN A 164 2.73 23.01 25.03
C GLN A 164 2.95 24.06 26.14
N ARG A 165 3.39 25.28 25.79
CA ARG A 165 3.47 26.39 26.76
C ARG A 165 2.09 26.98 27.05
N ALA A 166 1.28 27.18 26.01
CA ALA A 166 -0.05 27.76 26.10
C ALA A 166 -0.96 26.98 27.04
N ILE A 167 -0.94 25.64 26.99
CA ILE A 167 -1.78 24.81 27.87
C ILE A 167 -1.48 24.98 29.36
N SER A 168 -0.30 25.48 29.74
CA SER A 168 0.02 25.77 31.14
C SER A 168 -0.66 27.02 31.68
N HIS A 169 -1.21 27.85 30.79
CA HIS A 169 -2.01 29.03 31.14
C HIS A 169 -3.51 28.75 31.13
N LEU A 170 -3.96 27.55 30.74
CA LEU A 170 -5.37 27.18 30.65
C LEU A 170 -5.81 26.41 31.90
N GLU A 171 -7.01 26.70 32.38
CA GLU A 171 -7.61 26.08 33.56
C GLU A 171 -8.67 25.04 33.19
N ALA A 172 -8.57 23.86 33.81
CA ALA A 172 -9.53 22.77 33.58
C ALA A 172 -10.94 23.16 34.06
N ASN A 173 -11.96 22.75 33.32
CA ASN A 173 -13.38 23.06 33.55
C ASN A 173 -13.77 24.55 33.41
N VAL A 174 -12.83 25.41 33.02
CA VAL A 174 -13.08 26.82 32.70
C VAL A 174 -12.71 27.06 31.23
N ASP A 175 -11.44 26.84 30.90
CA ASP A 175 -10.88 27.09 29.58
C ASP A 175 -10.96 25.86 28.67
N PHE A 176 -10.99 24.65 29.24
CA PHE A 176 -11.10 23.42 28.46
C PHE A 176 -11.81 22.31 29.23
N GLY A 177 -12.43 21.39 28.48
CA GLY A 177 -12.96 20.14 28.99
C GLY A 177 -12.07 18.96 28.58
N TYR A 178 -11.99 17.93 29.42
CA TYR A 178 -11.36 16.66 29.09
C TYR A 178 -12.35 15.52 29.31
N GLU A 179 -12.53 14.67 28.31
CA GLU A 179 -13.39 13.49 28.36
C GLU A 179 -12.53 12.22 28.54
N PRO A 180 -12.46 11.63 29.76
CA PRO A 180 -11.59 10.49 30.03
C PRO A 180 -11.93 9.26 29.18
N HIS A 181 -13.22 9.03 28.92
CA HIS A 181 -13.68 7.88 28.14
C HIS A 181 -13.27 7.93 26.67
N ARG A 182 -13.14 9.13 26.10
CA ARG A 182 -12.71 9.33 24.72
C ARG A 182 -11.23 9.67 24.59
N ARG A 183 -10.55 9.89 25.72
CA ARG A 183 -9.18 10.44 25.79
C ARG A 183 -9.03 11.64 24.85
N SER A 184 -9.94 12.60 24.97
CA SER A 184 -9.99 13.78 24.10
C SER A 184 -10.28 15.03 24.94
N ALA A 185 -9.53 16.09 24.66
CA ALA A 185 -9.76 17.41 25.21
C ALA A 185 -10.34 18.35 24.15
N TYR A 186 -11.18 19.29 24.58
CA TYR A 186 -11.76 20.34 23.73
C TYR A 186 -11.67 21.70 24.44
N LEU A 187 -11.50 22.78 23.67
CA LEU A 187 -11.52 24.13 24.22
C LEU A 187 -12.96 24.62 24.44
N THR A 188 -13.18 25.37 25.52
CA THR A 188 -14.43 26.12 25.71
C THR A 188 -14.33 27.48 25.01
N ASP A 189 -15.45 28.20 24.87
CA ASP A 189 -15.43 29.58 24.35
C ASP A 189 -14.49 30.49 25.16
N ALA A 190 -14.37 30.27 26.48
CA ALA A 190 -13.45 30.99 27.33
C ALA A 190 -11.99 30.64 27.00
N GLY A 191 -11.68 29.35 26.81
CA GLY A 191 -10.36 28.90 26.38
C GLY A 191 -9.97 29.43 25.01
N CYS A 192 -10.86 29.40 24.02
CA CYS A 192 -10.62 29.97 22.70
C CYS A 192 -10.23 31.45 22.78
N ARG A 193 -10.98 32.25 23.56
CA ARG A 193 -10.65 33.66 23.80
C ARG A 193 -9.28 33.82 24.48
N LYS A 194 -8.98 33.00 25.48
CA LYS A 194 -7.71 33.06 26.21
C LYS A 194 -6.52 32.70 25.32
N VAL A 195 -6.64 31.65 24.52
CA VAL A 195 -5.64 31.22 23.52
C VAL A 195 -5.38 32.31 22.47
N LEU A 196 -6.42 33.04 22.05
CA LEU A 196 -6.27 34.19 21.15
C LEU A 196 -5.44 35.32 21.77
N LEU A 197 -5.62 35.60 23.06
CA LEU A 197 -4.95 36.69 23.79
C LEU A 197 -3.51 36.35 24.22
N LEU A 198 -3.12 35.07 24.22
CA LEU A 198 -1.74 34.67 24.52
C LEU A 198 -0.77 35.21 23.46
N ALA A 199 0.39 35.67 23.92
CA ALA A 199 1.48 36.14 23.06
C ALA A 199 1.96 35.00 22.15
N LYS A 200 1.85 35.21 20.83
CA LYS A 200 2.27 34.25 19.80
C LYS A 200 3.64 34.64 19.25
N PRO A 201 4.55 33.67 19.02
CA PRO A 201 5.74 33.88 18.21
C PRO A 201 5.37 34.38 16.81
N ALA A 202 6.15 35.33 16.27
CA ALA A 202 5.96 35.86 14.92
C ALA A 202 5.91 34.77 13.82
N LEU A 203 6.59 33.63 14.07
CA LEU A 203 6.58 32.45 13.19
C LEU A 203 5.21 31.77 13.07
N ILE A 204 4.25 32.05 13.96
CA ILE A 204 2.92 31.41 14.01
C ILE A 204 1.82 32.38 13.56
N ASP A 205 2.12 33.66 13.35
CA ASP A 205 1.13 34.68 12.97
C ASP A 205 0.42 34.38 11.64
N SER A 206 1.09 33.67 10.73
CA SER A 206 0.50 33.24 9.45
C SER A 206 -0.33 31.95 9.53
N ILE A 207 -0.41 31.31 10.70
CA ILE A 207 -1.14 30.07 10.90
C ILE A 207 -2.59 30.39 11.25
N ASP A 208 -3.52 29.71 10.58
CA ASP A 208 -4.95 29.90 10.82
C ASP A 208 -5.34 29.54 12.27
N THR A 209 -6.32 30.28 12.80
CA THR A 209 -6.75 30.16 14.19
C THR A 209 -7.39 28.79 14.47
N GLU A 210 -8.13 28.22 13.53
CA GLU A 210 -8.73 26.87 13.67
C GLU A 210 -7.64 25.82 13.86
N ARG A 211 -6.54 25.95 13.10
CA ARG A 211 -5.38 25.06 13.22
C ARG A 211 -4.70 25.22 14.58
N ILE A 212 -4.58 26.44 15.08
CA ILE A 212 -4.03 26.71 16.42
C ILE A 212 -4.89 26.03 17.49
N TYR A 213 -6.22 26.18 17.44
CA TYR A 213 -7.12 25.53 18.39
C TYR A 213 -6.98 24.01 18.36
N LYS A 214 -6.99 23.40 17.16
CA LYS A 214 -6.78 21.95 17.00
C LYS A 214 -5.49 21.50 17.69
N HIS A 215 -4.37 22.19 17.49
CA HIS A 215 -3.08 21.79 18.09
C HIS A 215 -3.02 22.05 19.61
N VAL A 216 -3.73 23.05 20.14
CA VAL A 216 -3.89 23.24 21.59
C VAL A 216 -4.70 22.10 22.21
N GLU A 217 -5.79 21.68 21.56
CA GLU A 217 -6.59 20.54 21.99
C GLU A 217 -5.79 19.22 21.97
N GLN A 218 -4.95 19.02 20.95
CA GLN A 218 -4.03 17.88 20.90
C GLN A 218 -2.96 17.95 22.01
N ALA A 219 -2.45 19.13 22.33
CA ALA A 219 -1.50 19.32 23.44
C ALA A 219 -2.15 19.02 24.81
N LEU A 220 -3.39 19.45 25.02
CA LEU A 220 -4.20 19.10 26.20
C LEU A 220 -4.44 17.58 26.25
N THR A 221 -4.85 16.99 25.13
CA THR A 221 -5.06 15.54 25.01
C THR A 221 -3.78 14.76 25.34
N ALA A 222 -2.63 15.17 24.81
CA ALA A 222 -1.33 14.58 25.13
C ALA A 222 -0.94 14.73 26.61
N ARG A 223 -1.32 15.84 27.26
CA ARG A 223 -1.02 16.09 28.68
C ARG A 223 -1.87 15.23 29.62
N TYR A 224 -3.17 15.15 29.38
CA TYR A 224 -4.14 14.49 30.28
C TYR A 224 -4.43 13.03 29.91
N GLY A 225 -4.31 12.67 28.64
CA GLY A 225 -4.67 11.33 28.13
C GLY A 225 -3.53 10.34 28.01
N PHE A 226 -2.28 10.81 27.93
CA PHE A 226 -1.11 9.96 27.66
C PHE A 226 -0.04 10.13 28.74
N VAL A 227 0.34 9.01 29.34
CA VAL A 227 1.27 8.92 30.47
C VAL A 227 2.54 8.19 30.02
N ARG A 228 3.69 8.82 30.29
CA ARG A 228 5.00 8.24 30.05
C ARG A 228 5.19 6.96 30.90
N ASP A 229 5.88 5.98 30.34
CA ASP A 229 6.13 4.64 30.90
C ASP A 229 4.86 3.78 31.09
N ARG A 230 3.72 4.23 30.54
CA ARG A 230 2.48 3.44 30.41
C ARG A 230 2.01 3.37 28.96
N ASP A 231 1.79 4.52 28.35
CA ASP A 231 1.23 4.63 26.99
C ASP A 231 2.35 4.81 25.93
N TYR A 232 3.49 5.35 26.33
CA TYR A 232 4.72 5.44 25.53
C TYR A 232 5.98 5.45 26.39
N VAL A 233 7.12 5.21 25.74
CA VAL A 233 8.46 5.42 26.29
C VAL A 233 9.26 6.35 25.38
N VAL A 234 10.27 7.02 25.93
CA VAL A 234 11.21 7.83 25.15
C VAL A 234 12.55 7.09 25.06
N VAL A 235 12.95 6.71 23.86
CA VAL A 235 14.16 5.92 23.60
C VAL A 235 14.94 6.58 22.47
N HIS A 236 16.23 6.86 22.68
CA HIS A 236 17.09 7.59 21.72
C HIS A 236 16.50 8.94 21.24
N ASN A 237 15.88 9.71 22.13
CA ASN A 237 15.15 10.95 21.80
C ASN A 237 13.96 10.76 20.84
N GLU A 238 13.38 9.57 20.76
CA GLU A 238 12.17 9.30 20.00
C GLU A 238 11.06 8.75 20.90
N VAL A 239 9.82 9.18 20.66
CA VAL A 239 8.64 8.65 21.35
C VAL A 239 8.24 7.33 20.69
N LYS A 240 8.21 6.25 21.46
CA LYS A 240 7.74 4.94 21.02
C LYS A 240 6.49 4.51 21.77
N ILE A 241 5.48 4.06 21.02
CA ILE A 241 4.20 3.62 21.58
C ILE A 241 4.38 2.28 22.30
N VAL A 242 3.75 2.14 23.47
CA VAL A 242 3.71 0.87 24.21
C VAL A 242 2.31 0.27 24.07
N ASP A 243 2.26 -1.03 23.81
CA ASP A 243 1.01 -1.78 23.81
C ASP A 243 0.50 -1.96 25.25
N GLU A 244 -0.69 -1.45 25.56
CA GLU A 244 -1.27 -1.47 26.92
C GLU A 244 -1.48 -2.88 27.49
N SER A 245 -1.63 -3.89 26.63
CA SER A 245 -1.89 -5.27 27.04
C SER A 245 -0.63 -6.08 27.27
N THR A 246 0.45 -5.79 26.52
CA THR A 246 1.69 -6.59 26.54
C THR A 246 2.91 -5.84 27.07
N GLY A 247 2.84 -4.52 27.22
CA GLY A 247 3.98 -3.68 27.59
C GLY A 247 5.09 -3.62 26.54
N ARG A 248 4.84 -4.15 25.33
CA ARG A 248 5.83 -4.18 24.25
C ARG A 248 5.88 -2.87 23.48
N ILE A 249 7.08 -2.51 23.04
CA ILE A 249 7.30 -1.37 22.17
C ILE A 249 6.77 -1.69 20.77
N MET A 250 5.94 -0.81 20.22
CA MET A 250 5.37 -0.92 18.88
C MET A 250 6.16 -0.06 17.89
N ASP A 251 7.25 -0.61 17.36
CA ASP A 251 8.10 0.10 16.39
C ASP A 251 7.33 0.46 15.10
N GLY A 252 7.60 1.65 14.57
CA GLY A 252 6.98 2.16 13.34
C GLY A 252 5.54 2.67 13.48
N ARG A 253 4.94 2.61 14.67
CA ARG A 253 3.60 3.20 14.92
C ARG A 253 3.71 4.63 15.44
N LYS A 254 2.86 5.51 14.89
CA LYS A 254 2.67 6.89 15.34
C LYS A 254 1.18 7.18 15.53
N TRP A 255 0.85 8.04 16.49
CA TRP A 255 -0.51 8.58 16.60
C TRP A 255 -0.78 9.59 15.47
N GLN A 256 -2.04 9.63 15.03
CA GLN A 256 -2.48 10.49 13.94
C GLN A 256 -2.86 11.89 14.43
N ASP A 257 -3.26 12.78 13.49
CA ASP A 257 -3.84 14.10 13.77
C ASP A 257 -2.95 15.06 14.58
N GLY A 258 -1.63 14.90 14.51
CA GLY A 258 -0.68 15.74 15.23
C GLY A 258 -0.50 15.36 16.71
N LEU A 259 -1.16 14.30 17.19
CA LEU A 259 -1.05 13.86 18.58
C LEU A 259 0.35 13.34 18.92
N HIS A 260 0.98 12.61 18.00
CA HIS A 260 2.34 12.11 18.20
C HIS A 260 3.33 13.29 18.36
N GLN A 261 3.21 14.29 17.50
CA GLN A 261 4.00 15.53 17.57
C GLN A 261 3.71 16.34 18.83
N ALA A 262 2.47 16.34 19.31
CA ALA A 262 2.13 16.96 20.58
C ALA A 262 2.80 16.26 21.77
N ILE A 263 2.90 14.93 21.77
CA ILE A 263 3.63 14.15 22.79
C ILE A 263 5.14 14.38 22.67
N GLU A 264 5.69 14.41 21.45
CA GLU A 264 7.10 14.75 21.23
C GLU A 264 7.44 16.14 21.79
N ALA A 265 6.55 17.13 21.57
CA ALA A 265 6.70 18.47 22.12
C ALA A 265 6.57 18.48 23.65
N LYS A 266 5.68 17.67 24.24
CA LYS A 266 5.52 17.50 25.70
C LYS A 266 6.80 16.97 26.34
N GLU A 267 7.44 15.99 25.72
CA GLU A 267 8.68 15.37 26.21
C GLU A 267 9.95 16.12 25.78
N MET A 268 9.81 17.26 25.09
CA MET A 268 10.92 18.09 24.62
C MET A 268 11.89 17.36 23.68
N VAL A 269 11.41 16.36 22.94
CA VAL A 269 12.20 15.64 21.94
C VAL A 269 12.05 16.27 20.54
N PRO A 270 12.92 15.94 19.56
CA PRO A 270 12.76 16.40 18.19
C PRO A 270 11.39 16.01 17.62
N ILE A 271 10.66 17.02 17.12
CA ILE A 271 9.33 16.79 16.54
C ILE A 271 9.51 16.18 15.16
N THR A 272 8.96 15.00 14.97
CA THR A 272 9.04 14.29 13.70
C THR A 272 8.06 14.88 12.68
N ALA A 273 8.47 14.84 11.41
CA ALA A 273 7.65 15.32 10.30
C ALA A 273 6.32 14.56 10.24
N GLU A 274 5.22 15.28 10.01
CA GLU A 274 3.94 14.65 9.76
C GLU A 274 4.00 13.88 8.43
N SER A 275 3.70 12.59 8.49
CA SER A 275 3.52 11.75 7.32
C SER A 275 2.05 11.78 6.93
N GLY A 276 1.76 12.42 5.79
CA GLY A 276 0.44 12.39 5.16
C GLY A 276 0.40 11.45 3.96
N GLU A 277 -0.76 11.36 3.32
CA GLU A 277 -0.93 10.65 2.06
C GLU A 277 -0.99 11.65 0.90
N ALA A 278 -0.13 11.48 -0.11
CA ALA A 278 -0.18 12.24 -1.36
C ALA A 278 -1.34 11.78 -2.24
N ALA A 279 -1.44 10.47 -2.40
CA ALA A 279 -2.35 9.82 -3.33
C ALA A 279 -2.56 8.38 -2.90
N ARG A 280 -3.77 7.86 -3.15
CA ARG A 280 -4.15 6.47 -2.85
C ARG A 280 -4.95 5.87 -3.99
N ILE A 281 -4.78 4.58 -4.25
CA ILE A 281 -5.68 3.80 -5.12
C ILE A 281 -5.68 2.33 -4.69
N THR A 282 -6.83 1.65 -4.77
CA THR A 282 -6.85 0.19 -4.62
C THR A 282 -6.50 -0.49 -5.93
N VAL A 283 -5.85 -1.66 -5.90
CA VAL A 283 -5.56 -2.46 -7.11
C VAL A 283 -6.84 -2.71 -7.91
N GLN A 284 -7.95 -2.96 -7.22
CA GLN A 284 -9.27 -3.07 -7.83
C GLN A 284 -9.67 -1.80 -8.63
N SER A 285 -9.57 -0.62 -8.02
CA SER A 285 -9.93 0.64 -8.68
C SER A 285 -8.98 0.98 -9.82
N TYR A 286 -7.70 0.61 -9.70
CA TYR A 286 -6.71 0.76 -10.75
C TYR A 286 -7.08 -0.05 -11.99
N PHE A 287 -7.30 -1.36 -11.85
CA PHE A 287 -7.59 -2.22 -13.00
C PHE A 287 -8.95 -1.96 -13.65
N ARG A 288 -9.91 -1.37 -12.93
CA ARG A 288 -11.18 -0.90 -13.51
C ARG A 288 -11.03 0.26 -14.50
N GLN A 289 -9.87 0.92 -14.56
CA GLN A 289 -9.59 1.97 -15.53
C GLN A 289 -9.24 1.42 -16.92
N TYR A 290 -8.91 0.12 -17.04
CA TYR A 290 -8.59 -0.48 -18.33
C TYR A 290 -9.84 -0.65 -19.19
N HIS A 291 -9.69 -0.35 -20.48
CA HIS A 291 -10.78 -0.56 -21.44
C HIS A 291 -11.09 -2.05 -21.62
N TYR A 292 -10.06 -2.89 -21.61
CA TYR A 292 -10.17 -4.35 -21.63
C TYR A 292 -9.33 -4.95 -20.51
N ILE A 293 -9.91 -5.90 -19.79
CA ILE A 293 -9.23 -6.66 -18.75
C ILE A 293 -9.46 -8.15 -18.98
N ALA A 294 -8.41 -8.94 -18.83
CA ALA A 294 -8.45 -10.39 -18.87
C ALA A 294 -7.51 -10.95 -17.79
N GLY A 295 -7.72 -12.20 -17.41
CA GLY A 295 -6.85 -12.86 -16.44
C GLY A 295 -6.80 -14.36 -16.61
N MET A 296 -5.72 -14.96 -16.13
CA MET A 296 -5.47 -16.39 -16.10
C MET A 296 -5.03 -16.82 -14.70
N THR A 297 -5.46 -18.00 -14.26
CA THR A 297 -5.10 -18.59 -12.95
C THR A 297 -5.52 -20.06 -12.94
N GLY A 298 -4.99 -20.84 -11.99
CA GLY A 298 -5.45 -22.21 -11.73
C GLY A 298 -6.75 -22.34 -10.92
N THR A 299 -7.21 -21.27 -10.27
CA THR A 299 -8.14 -21.36 -9.14
C THR A 299 -9.28 -20.31 -9.14
N ALA A 300 -9.63 -19.74 -10.29
CA ALA A 300 -10.64 -18.67 -10.39
C ALA A 300 -12.10 -19.06 -10.04
N VAL A 301 -12.49 -20.33 -10.13
CA VAL A 301 -13.89 -20.79 -9.95
C VAL A 301 -14.40 -20.45 -8.56
N GLN A 302 -13.55 -20.58 -7.54
CA GLN A 302 -13.90 -20.24 -6.15
C GLN A 302 -14.22 -18.75 -6.01
N ALA A 303 -13.46 -17.89 -6.69
CA ALA A 303 -13.64 -16.43 -6.68
C ALA A 303 -14.59 -15.90 -7.78
N ARG A 304 -15.23 -16.76 -8.58
CA ARG A 304 -16.00 -16.38 -9.78
C ARG A 304 -17.07 -15.32 -9.51
N ARG A 305 -17.77 -15.41 -8.37
CA ARG A 305 -18.83 -14.46 -8.00
C ARG A 305 -18.26 -13.06 -7.75
N GLU A 306 -17.14 -12.99 -7.04
CA GLU A 306 -16.46 -11.74 -6.73
C GLU A 306 -15.84 -11.12 -7.98
N ILE A 307 -15.15 -11.91 -8.79
CA ILE A 307 -14.59 -11.48 -10.08
C ILE A 307 -15.66 -10.87 -10.98
N LYS A 308 -16.83 -11.50 -11.09
CA LYS A 308 -17.96 -10.99 -11.88
C LYS A 308 -18.54 -9.70 -11.30
N LYS A 309 -18.76 -9.65 -9.99
CA LYS A 309 -19.35 -8.50 -9.30
C LYS A 309 -18.44 -7.27 -9.40
N THR A 310 -17.13 -7.47 -9.24
CA THR A 310 -16.16 -6.39 -9.11
C THR A 310 -15.61 -5.90 -10.43
N TYR A 311 -15.29 -6.82 -11.35
CA TYR A 311 -14.60 -6.51 -12.61
C TYR A 311 -15.49 -6.76 -13.84
N GLY A 312 -16.71 -7.27 -13.68
CA GLY A 312 -17.57 -7.64 -14.81
C GLY A 312 -17.08 -8.87 -15.59
N LEU A 313 -16.10 -9.60 -15.06
CA LEU A 313 -15.44 -10.71 -15.74
C LEU A 313 -16.13 -12.04 -15.51
N SER A 314 -16.20 -12.86 -16.55
CA SER A 314 -16.69 -14.24 -16.46
C SER A 314 -15.51 -15.22 -16.40
N VAL A 315 -15.61 -16.22 -15.52
CA VAL A 315 -14.64 -17.31 -15.42
C VAL A 315 -15.03 -18.44 -16.35
N ALA A 316 -14.14 -18.79 -17.27
CA ALA A 316 -14.23 -19.94 -18.15
C ALA A 316 -13.19 -20.99 -17.73
N VAL A 317 -13.64 -22.21 -17.44
CA VAL A 317 -12.76 -23.34 -17.10
C VAL A 317 -12.28 -23.99 -18.38
N ILE A 318 -10.97 -24.02 -18.58
CA ILE A 318 -10.34 -24.62 -19.75
C ILE A 318 -10.05 -26.10 -19.46
N PRO A 319 -10.46 -27.03 -20.32
CA PRO A 319 -10.12 -28.45 -20.17
C PRO A 319 -8.61 -28.66 -20.16
N THR A 320 -8.14 -29.63 -19.38
CA THR A 320 -6.71 -29.99 -19.36
C THR A 320 -6.33 -30.70 -20.66
N HIS A 321 -5.10 -30.45 -21.16
CA HIS A 321 -4.59 -31.12 -22.35
C HIS A 321 -4.51 -32.65 -22.17
N ARG A 322 -4.17 -33.10 -20.96
CA ARG A 322 -4.20 -34.52 -20.56
C ARG A 322 -5.12 -34.74 -19.36
N PRO A 323 -5.81 -35.89 -19.26
CA PRO A 323 -6.58 -36.22 -18.07
C PRO A 323 -5.71 -36.19 -16.80
N CYS A 324 -6.19 -35.53 -15.75
CA CYS A 324 -5.49 -35.49 -14.48
C CYS A 324 -5.58 -36.85 -13.77
N ILE A 325 -4.43 -37.52 -13.60
CA ILE A 325 -4.32 -38.80 -12.88
C ILE A 325 -3.81 -38.61 -11.43
N ARG A 326 -3.65 -37.37 -10.96
CA ARG A 326 -3.16 -37.06 -9.61
C ARG A 326 -4.19 -37.51 -8.58
N LYS A 327 -3.77 -38.39 -7.66
CA LYS A 327 -4.61 -38.85 -6.55
C LYS A 327 -4.57 -37.81 -5.42
N GLY A 328 -5.73 -37.24 -5.08
CA GLY A 328 -5.91 -36.42 -3.88
C GLY A 328 -6.25 -37.31 -2.69
N TYR A 329 -5.58 -37.11 -1.57
CA TYR A 329 -5.86 -37.80 -0.31
C TYR A 329 -6.67 -36.90 0.62
N PRO A 330 -7.57 -37.45 1.45
CA PRO A 330 -8.32 -36.67 2.43
C PRO A 330 -7.39 -36.08 3.50
N PRO A 331 -7.75 -34.93 4.11
CA PRO A 331 -6.93 -34.31 5.15
C PRO A 331 -6.81 -35.22 6.37
N ARG A 332 -5.58 -35.33 6.91
CA ARG A 332 -5.29 -35.98 8.20
C ARG A 332 -5.33 -34.93 9.31
N ILE A 333 -6.11 -35.18 10.37
CA ILE A 333 -6.28 -34.26 11.51
C ILE A 333 -5.62 -34.90 12.74
N PHE A 334 -4.85 -34.10 13.48
CA PHE A 334 -4.11 -34.54 14.67
C PHE A 334 -4.48 -33.69 15.88
N ALA A 335 -4.43 -34.29 17.07
CA ALA A 335 -4.78 -33.61 18.32
C ALA A 335 -3.73 -32.57 18.74
N THR A 336 -2.45 -32.79 18.42
CA THR A 336 -1.34 -31.87 18.76
C THR A 336 -0.53 -31.52 17.52
N MET A 337 0.12 -30.35 17.57
CA MET A 337 1.02 -29.91 16.49
C MET A 337 2.26 -30.81 16.38
N GLU A 338 2.76 -31.31 17.50
CA GLU A 338 3.88 -32.24 17.55
C GLU A 338 3.55 -33.58 16.87
N ALA A 339 2.37 -34.16 17.16
CA ALA A 339 1.91 -35.37 16.48
C ALA A 339 1.75 -35.15 14.97
N LYS A 340 1.24 -33.98 14.56
CA LYS A 340 1.17 -33.60 13.15
C LYS A 340 2.56 -33.54 12.50
N ARG A 341 3.54 -32.90 13.15
CA ARG A 341 4.91 -32.77 12.63
C ARG A 341 5.57 -34.13 12.48
N LEU A 342 5.49 -34.98 13.52
CA LEU A 342 6.05 -36.33 13.46
C LEU A 342 5.47 -37.13 12.31
N ALA A 343 4.14 -37.08 12.13
CA ALA A 343 3.47 -37.78 11.03
C ALA A 343 3.85 -37.23 9.65
N ILE A 344 4.16 -35.94 9.51
CA ILE A 344 4.67 -35.35 8.27
C ILE A 344 6.08 -35.88 7.98
N VAL A 345 6.97 -35.88 8.98
CA VAL A 345 8.35 -36.38 8.83
C VAL A 345 8.36 -37.85 8.45
N GLU A 346 7.58 -38.70 9.14
CA GLU A 346 7.44 -40.13 8.82
C GLU A 346 6.97 -40.34 7.37
N GLU A 347 6.01 -39.55 6.89
CA GLU A 347 5.51 -39.64 5.52
C GLU A 347 6.57 -39.19 4.50
N ILE A 348 7.33 -38.12 4.80
CA ILE A 348 8.45 -37.68 3.96
C ILE A 348 9.52 -38.78 3.87
N GLU A 349 9.93 -39.37 4.99
CA GLU A 349 10.93 -40.44 5.03
C GLU A 349 10.49 -41.64 4.19
N GLN A 350 9.22 -42.05 4.29
CA GLN A 350 8.67 -43.14 3.48
C GLN A 350 8.70 -42.81 1.97
N MET A 351 8.35 -41.58 1.59
CA MET A 351 8.39 -41.15 0.18
C MET A 351 9.82 -41.07 -0.35
N LEU A 352 10.76 -40.56 0.45
CA LEU A 352 12.17 -40.49 0.09
C LEU A 352 12.79 -41.90 -0.02
N ALA A 353 12.47 -42.81 0.89
CA ALA A 353 12.89 -44.21 0.81
C ALA A 353 12.34 -44.92 -0.45
N ALA A 354 11.16 -44.51 -0.92
CA ALA A 354 10.58 -44.95 -2.20
C ALA A 354 11.12 -44.16 -3.42
N ASN A 355 12.15 -43.33 -3.24
CA ASN A 355 12.78 -42.50 -4.27
C ASN A 355 11.81 -41.53 -4.98
N ARG A 356 10.86 -40.95 -4.24
CA ARG A 356 9.88 -40.00 -4.75
C ARG A 356 10.25 -38.58 -4.35
N ALA A 357 10.13 -37.63 -5.29
CA ALA A 357 10.25 -36.21 -5.00
C ALA A 357 9.05 -35.73 -4.14
N VAL A 358 9.35 -34.91 -3.13
CA VAL A 358 8.36 -34.39 -2.18
C VAL A 358 8.40 -32.87 -2.18
N LEU A 359 7.23 -32.24 -2.18
CA LEU A 359 7.06 -30.80 -1.97
C LEU A 359 6.20 -30.62 -0.72
N VAL A 360 6.73 -29.92 0.27
CA VAL A 360 6.04 -29.62 1.53
C VAL A 360 5.65 -28.15 1.53
N GLY A 361 4.35 -27.87 1.66
CA GLY A 361 3.84 -26.51 1.80
C GLY A 361 3.60 -26.15 3.26
N THR A 362 4.19 -25.07 3.74
CA THR A 362 4.03 -24.56 5.11
C THR A 362 3.43 -23.15 5.08
N PRO A 363 2.70 -22.74 6.14
CA PRO A 363 2.03 -21.43 6.18
C PRO A 363 2.96 -20.28 6.59
N SER A 364 4.16 -20.57 7.13
CA SER A 364 5.11 -19.57 7.58
C SER A 364 6.55 -20.07 7.45
N VAL A 365 7.51 -19.13 7.48
CA VAL A 365 8.96 -19.43 7.47
C VAL A 365 9.35 -20.25 8.70
N ASP A 366 8.92 -19.85 9.89
CA ASP A 366 9.18 -20.59 11.14
C ASP A 366 8.70 -22.04 11.07
N ALA A 367 7.57 -22.29 10.42
CA ALA A 367 7.03 -23.64 10.23
C ALA A 367 7.74 -24.42 9.10
N SER A 368 8.49 -23.73 8.24
CA SER A 368 9.35 -24.34 7.23
C SER A 368 10.73 -24.70 7.79
N GLU A 369 11.22 -23.92 8.76
CA GLU A 369 12.51 -24.15 9.42
C GLU A 369 12.41 -25.20 10.53
N ALA A 370 11.27 -25.24 11.24
CA ALA A 370 10.96 -26.22 12.28
C ALA A 370 10.35 -27.51 11.71
#